data_AF-A0A9E3RTE8-F1
#
_entry.id   AF-A0A9E3RTE8-F1
#
_cell.length_a   1.000
_cell.length_b   1.000
_cell.length_c   1.000
_cell.angle_alpha   90.00
_cell.angle_beta   90.00
_cell.angle_gamma   90.00
#
_symmetry.space_group_name_H-M   'P 1'
#
loop_
_entity.id
_entity.type
_entity.pdbx_description
1 polymer ?
#
loop_
_entity_poly.entity_id
_entity_poly.type
_entity_poly.pdbx_seq_one_letter_code
_entity_poly.pdbx_strand_id
1 'polypeptide(L)' 'MPEHPYTKLLEELDGACYVRFDKPRKLVLAWKGRTRVEVYNMEGACVDFFRVPGDGPVEVVQDAIEEYMATDQT' A
#
# COMPACT_ATOMS: atom_id res chain seq x y z
N MET A 1 13.88 -25.14 -4.40
CA MET A 1 12.51 -24.89 -3.93
C MET A 1 12.00 -23.70 -4.72
N PRO A 2 10.80 -23.74 -5.31
CA PRO A 2 10.24 -22.56 -5.96
C PRO A 2 10.04 -21.46 -4.89
N GLU A 3 10.33 -20.22 -5.29
CA GLU A 3 10.08 -19.05 -4.45
C GLU A 3 8.58 -18.93 -4.15
N HIS A 4 8.23 -18.53 -2.92
CA HIS A 4 6.84 -18.32 -2.56
C HIS A 4 6.29 -17.14 -3.40
N PRO A 5 5.06 -17.22 -3.94
CA PRO A 5 4.51 -16.16 -4.82
C PRO A 5 4.37 -14.78 -4.15
N TYR A 6 4.59 -14.67 -2.84
CA TYR A 6 4.50 -13.42 -2.08
C TYR A 6 5.86 -12.94 -1.58
N THR A 7 6.97 -13.63 -1.86
CA THR A 7 8.31 -13.23 -1.38
C THR A 7 8.59 -11.78 -1.78
N LYS A 8 8.42 -11.46 -3.07
CA LYS A 8 8.61 -10.11 -3.59
C LYS A 8 7.70 -9.07 -2.92
N LEU A 9 6.43 -9.40 -2.72
CA LEU A 9 5.51 -8.49 -2.02
C LEU A 9 5.99 -8.25 -0.58
N LEU A 10 6.43 -9.29 0.14
CA LEU A 10 6.93 -9.14 1.50
C LEU A 10 8.20 -8.28 1.56
N GLU A 11 9.11 -8.42 0.59
CA GLU A 11 10.29 -7.55 0.46
C GLU A 11 9.90 -6.09 0.22
N GLU A 12 8.91 -5.83 -0.62
CA GLU A 12 8.41 -4.47 -0.88
C GLU A 12 7.72 -3.84 0.34
N LEU A 13 7.12 -4.65 1.20
CA LEU A 13 6.48 -4.21 2.45
C LEU A 13 7.46 -4.07 3.60
N ASP A 14 8.71 -4.51 3.44
CA ASP A 14 9.73 -4.37 4.47
C ASP A 14 9.98 -2.88 4.78
N GLY A 15 9.99 -2.56 6.07
CA GLY A 15 10.10 -1.17 6.54
C GLY A 15 8.85 -0.29 6.33
N ALA A 16 7.70 -0.87 5.94
CA ALA A 16 6.45 -0.13 5.92
C ALA A 16 6.00 0.24 7.35
N CYS A 17 5.70 1.51 7.57
CA CYS A 17 5.13 2.04 8.81
C CYS A 17 3.64 1.69 8.94
N TYR A 18 2.94 1.60 7.81
CA TYR A 18 1.54 1.22 7.76
C TYR A 18 1.24 0.41 6.50
N VAL A 19 0.43 -0.64 6.65
CA VAL A 19 0.02 -1.52 5.54
C VAL A 19 -1.47 -1.79 5.64
N ARG A 20 -2.17 -1.68 4.51
CA ARG A 20 -3.59 -2.02 4.39
C ARG A 20 -3.84 -2.93 3.19
N PHE A 21 -4.67 -3.94 3.38
CA PHE A 21 -5.09 -4.83 2.31
C PHE A 21 -6.51 -4.49 1.83
N ASP A 22 -6.64 -4.14 0.55
CA ASP A 22 -7.92 -4.04 -0.16
C ASP A 22 -8.28 -5.43 -0.70
N LYS A 23 -9.11 -6.14 0.06
CA LYS A 23 -9.54 -7.51 -0.28
C LYS A 23 -10.35 -7.58 -1.60
N PRO A 24 -11.34 -6.70 -1.86
CA PRO A 24 -12.04 -6.68 -3.13
C PRO A 24 -11.12 -6.60 -4.35
N ARG A 25 -10.11 -5.71 -4.32
CA ARG A 25 -9.21 -5.49 -5.47
C ARG A 25 -7.94 -6.34 -5.44
N LYS A 26 -7.67 -7.02 -4.33
CA LYS A 26 -6.43 -7.75 -4.06
C LYS A 26 -5.19 -6.84 -4.20
N LEU A 27 -5.29 -5.65 -3.61
CA LEU A 27 -4.21 -4.67 -3.58
C LEU A 27 -3.70 -4.48 -2.15
N VAL A 28 -2.40 -4.18 -2.04
CA VAL A 28 -1.76 -3.85 -0.76
C VAL A 28 -1.26 -2.42 -0.83
N LEU A 29 -1.77 -1.58 0.06
CA LEU A 29 -1.35 -0.19 0.22
C LEU A 29 -0.31 -0.14 1.33
N ALA A 30 0.85 0.44 1.05
CA ALA A 30 1.96 0.50 1.97
C ALA A 30 2.52 1.92 2.07
N TRP A 31 2.69 2.38 3.30
CA TRP A 31 3.31 3.65 3.62
C TRP A 31 4.59 3.43 4.41
N LYS A 32 5.71 3.91 3.88
CA LYS A 32 7.06 3.72 4.46
C LYS A 32 7.55 4.95 5.25
N GLY A 33 6.63 5.76 5.80
CA GLY A 33 7.00 7.01 6.48
C GLY A 33 7.56 8.07 5.53
N ARG A 34 7.08 8.10 4.28
CA ARG A 34 7.53 9.01 3.22
C ARG A 34 6.35 9.80 2.67
N THR A 35 6.57 10.65 1.68
CA THR A 35 5.54 11.53 1.10
C THR A 35 4.52 10.81 0.18
N ARG A 36 4.43 9.48 0.20
CA ARG A 36 3.50 8.70 -0.64
C ARG A 36 3.15 7.34 -0.05
N VAL A 37 1.96 6.88 -0.38
CA VAL A 37 1.51 5.48 -0.22
C VAL A 37 1.71 4.79 -1.56
N GLU A 38 2.34 3.61 -1.54
CA GLU A 38 2.57 2.76 -2.70
C GLU A 38 1.50 1.66 -2.74
N VAL A 39 0.94 1.38 -3.92
CA VAL A 39 -0.11 0.39 -4.11
C VAL A 39 0.46 -0.78 -4.90
N TYR A 40 0.47 -1.95 -4.29
CA TYR A 40 1.05 -3.16 -4.82
C TYR A 40 -0.04 -4.16 -5.20
N ASN A 41 0.17 -4.88 -6.30
CA ASN A 41 -0.58 -6.11 -6.56
C ASN A 41 -0.01 -7.28 -5.72
N MET A 42 -0.68 -8.43 -5.75
CA MET A 42 -0.25 -9.62 -4.98
C MET A 42 1.08 -10.22 -5.44
N GLU A 43 1.60 -9.83 -6.61
CA GLU A 43 2.91 -10.25 -7.14
C GLU A 43 4.04 -9.31 -6.69
N GLY A 44 3.74 -8.27 -5.91
CA GLY A 44 4.71 -7.27 -5.45
C GLY A 44 5.07 -6.24 -6.53
N ALA A 45 4.27 -6.08 -7.58
CA ALA A 45 4.43 -4.98 -8.52
C ALA A 45 3.69 -3.74 -8.00
N CYS A 46 4.38 -2.60 -7.92
CA CYS A 46 3.76 -1.31 -7.65
C CYS A 46 2.95 -0.89 -8.88
N VAL A 47 1.63 -0.88 -8.74
CA VAL A 47 0.69 -0.58 -9.84
C VAL A 47 0.17 0.86 -9.79
N ASP A 48 0.25 1.51 -8.62
CA ASP A 48 -0.20 2.88 -8.41
C ASP A 48 0.45 3.51 -7.16
N PHE A 49 0.30 4.82 -6.99
CA PHE A 49 0.68 5.53 -5.77
C PHE A 49 -0.08 6.85 -5.64
N PHE A 50 -0.25 7.31 -4.39
CA PHE A 50 -0.76 8.66 -4.13
C PHE A 50 0.06 9.35 -3.04
N ARG A 51 0.02 10.68 -3.04
CA ARG A 51 0.81 11.50 -2.12
C ARG A 51 0.12 11.63 -0.77
N VAL A 52 0.93 11.59 0.29
CA VAL A 52 0.53 11.89 1.66
C VAL A 52 1.59 12.80 2.29
N PRO A 53 1.27 13.58 3.33
CA PRO A 53 2.28 14.34 4.07
C PRO A 53 3.34 13.39 4.65
N GLY A 54 4.62 13.62 4.35
CA GLY A 54 5.71 12.72 4.77
C GLY A 54 5.92 12.66 6.28
N ASP A 55 5.67 13.77 6.97
CA ASP A 55 5.74 13.91 8.43
C ASP A 55 4.35 13.93 9.08
N GLY A 56 3.31 13.50 8.34
CA GLY A 56 1.95 13.46 8.83
C GLY A 56 1.74 12.34 9.85
N PRO A 57 0.79 12.51 10.80
CA PRO A 57 0.41 11.43 11.70
C PRO A 57 -0.25 10.28 10.91
N VAL A 58 -0.16 9.06 11.42
CA VAL A 58 -0.62 7.85 10.69
C VAL A 58 -2.10 7.90 10.34
N GLU A 59 -2.90 8.61 11.12
CA GLU A 59 -4.32 8.86 10.92
C GLU A 59 -4.59 9.54 9.58
N VAL A 60 -3.76 10.52 9.18
CA VAL A 60 -3.90 11.19 7.87
C VAL A 60 -3.63 10.22 6.72
N VAL A 61 -2.72 9.28 6.92
CA VAL A 61 -2.41 8.23 5.93
C VAL A 61 -3.55 7.23 5.83
N GLN A 62 -4.19 6.89 6.96
CA GLN A 62 -5.36 6.03 7.00
C GLN A 62 -6.52 6.65 6.24
N ASP A 63 -6.85 7.91 6.52
CA ASP A 63 -7.91 8.65 5.86
C ASP A 63 -7.69 8.71 4.33
N ALA A 64 -6.45 8.98 3.91
CA ALA A 64 -6.09 9.01 2.48
C ALA A 64 -6.23 7.63 1.81
N ILE A 65 -5.87 6.55 2.52
CA ILE A 65 -6.07 5.17 2.05
C ILE A 65 -7.57 4.85 1.92
N GLU A 66 -8.39 5.29 2.87
CA GLU A 66 -9.85 5.09 2.81
C GLU A 66 -10.47 5.85 1.65
N GLU A 67 -10.06 7.10 1.41
CA GLU A 67 -10.50 7.88 0.27
C GLU A 67 -10.14 7.20 -1.05
N TYR A 68 -8.90 6.74 -1.22
CA TYR A 68 -8.45 5.98 -2.40
C TYR A 68 -9.27 4.70 -2.62
N MET A 69 -9.57 3.96 -1.54
CA MET A 69 -10.40 2.75 -1.64
C MET A 69 -11.85 3.07 -2.03
N ALA A 70 -12.36 4.25 -1.69
CA ALA A 70 -13.71 4.68 -2.02
C ALA A 70 -13.86 5.17 -3.47
N THR A 71 -12.87 5.87 -4.04
CA THR A 71 -12.96 6.47 -5.38
C THR A 71 -13.05 5.46 -6.52
N ASP A 72 -12.43 4.30 -6.40
CA ASP A 72 -12.44 3.24 -7.42
C ASP A 72 -13.66 2.27 -7.29
N GLN A 73 -14.72 2.63 -6.52
CA GLN A 73 -15.96 1.81 -6.40
C GLN A 73 -17.10 2.30 -7.31
N THR A 74 -16.86 3.30 -8.14
CA THR A 74 -17.81 3.86 -9.13
C THR A 74 -17.47 3.41 -10.53
#